data_AF-A0A9W7AXW3-F1
#
_entry.id   AF-A0A9W7AXW3-F1
#
_cell.length_a   1.000
_cell.length_b   1.000
_cell.length_c   1.000
_cell.angle_alpha   90.00
_cell.angle_beta   90.00
_cell.angle_gamma   90.00
#
_symmetry.space_group_name_H-M   'P 1'
#
loop_
_entity.id
_entity.type
_entity.pdbx_description
1 polymer ?
#
loop_
_entity_poly.entity_id
_entity_poly.type
_entity_poly.pdbx_seq_one_letter_code
_entity_poly.pdbx_strand_id
1 'polypeptide(L)'
;MGGSSVSGGRKFRNEGLKATVKHWCEDSGKAEAKYGHIKDWDMSEVTSMNSLFSADGDHVGEEARQFDDDISSWNVDEVEKMSGMFYEAKSFNQDLSGWNVEKCTDMSVMFIGADKFNKYSVMKLDLSGKTTDIIFEFGVNEGERREDEKKRLAVAASGRKFGNDDLRIAVKEWCEDRGKAEVKYRHISGWDTSEVTDTMLLFSGYWEGGNLTEEVAKRFNDGISGWNVDRVENMGGMFLGAESFNQDLSGWNVEKCEDMAEMFLGAGNFNEDPVKNWDLSGKNTEDMFEDEESGEETIKTYKK
;
A
#
# COMPACT_ATOMS: atom_id res chain seq x y z
N MET A 1 7.43 -49.31 8.27
CA MET A 1 6.51 -48.84 7.21
C MET A 1 6.38 -47.34 7.39
N GLY A 2 7.17 -46.57 6.65
CA GLY A 2 7.10 -45.11 6.69
C GLY A 2 5.84 -44.66 5.99
N GLY A 3 4.83 -44.23 6.74
CA GLY A 3 3.69 -43.52 6.20
C GLY A 3 4.12 -42.08 5.93
N SER A 4 4.50 -41.80 4.69
CA SER A 4 4.53 -40.42 4.19
C SER A 4 3.09 -39.90 4.21
N SER A 5 2.78 -39.03 5.17
CA SER A 5 1.60 -38.18 5.10
C SER A 5 1.79 -37.25 3.91
N VAL A 6 1.19 -37.59 2.76
CA VAL A 6 1.00 -36.62 1.68
C VAL A 6 -0.02 -35.62 2.22
N SER A 7 0.46 -34.50 2.72
CA SER A 7 -0.32 -33.35 3.19
C SER A 7 -0.92 -32.57 2.01
N GLY A 8 -1.46 -33.29 1.03
CA GLY A 8 -1.98 -32.72 -0.20
C GLY A 8 -3.49 -32.67 -0.13
N GLY A 9 -4.03 -31.46 -0.18
CA GLY A 9 -5.43 -31.17 -0.38
C GLY A 9 -6.12 -31.93 -1.50
N ARG A 10 -7.46 -31.90 -1.53
CA ARG A 10 -8.19 -32.42 -2.71
C ARG A 10 -7.75 -31.60 -3.93
N LYS A 11 -7.23 -32.29 -4.95
CA LYS A 11 -6.73 -31.65 -6.17
C LYS A 11 -7.85 -31.26 -7.11
N PHE A 12 -7.79 -30.04 -7.63
CA PHE A 12 -8.74 -29.48 -8.58
C PHE A 12 -8.09 -29.13 -9.91
N ARG A 13 -8.91 -29.21 -10.97
CA ARG A 13 -8.67 -28.66 -12.31
C ARG A 13 -9.83 -27.73 -12.64
N ASN A 14 -9.76 -26.97 -13.73
CA ASN A 14 -10.86 -26.07 -14.12
C ASN A 14 -12.21 -26.79 -14.28
N GLU A 15 -12.19 -28.04 -14.73
CA GLU A 15 -13.40 -28.85 -14.89
C GLU A 15 -14.04 -29.14 -13.51
N GLY A 16 -15.29 -28.70 -13.33
CA GLY A 16 -16.06 -28.93 -12.10
C GLY A 16 -15.70 -28.01 -10.92
N LEU A 17 -14.65 -27.17 -11.02
CA LEU A 17 -14.25 -26.26 -9.95
C LEU A 17 -15.36 -25.25 -9.60
N LYS A 18 -15.97 -24.61 -10.60
CA LYS A 18 -17.08 -23.66 -10.37
C LYS A 18 -18.28 -24.30 -9.67
N ALA A 19 -18.63 -25.54 -10.02
CA ALA A 19 -19.72 -26.26 -9.36
C ALA A 19 -19.37 -26.63 -7.92
N THR A 20 -18.10 -26.91 -7.65
CA THR A 20 -17.59 -27.19 -6.30
C THR A 20 -17.64 -25.93 -5.43
N VAL A 21 -17.17 -24.80 -5.96
CA VAL A 21 -17.24 -23.50 -5.27
C VAL A 21 -18.67 -23.06 -5.03
N LYS A 22 -19.56 -23.21 -6.01
CA LYS A 22 -21.00 -22.97 -5.82
C LYS A 22 -21.54 -23.78 -4.63
N HIS A 23 -21.27 -25.07 -4.59
CA HIS A 23 -21.70 -25.92 -3.47
C HIS A 23 -21.10 -25.47 -2.12
N TRP A 24 -19.86 -24.98 -2.12
CA TRP A 24 -19.23 -24.41 -0.92
C TRP A 24 -19.94 -23.15 -0.43
N CYS A 25 -20.25 -22.22 -1.32
CA CYS A 25 -20.95 -20.99 -0.97
C CYS A 25 -22.42 -21.25 -0.55
N GLU A 26 -23.07 -22.27 -1.12
CA GLU A 26 -24.44 -22.67 -0.76
C GLU A 26 -24.53 -23.40 0.60
N ASP A 27 -23.58 -24.30 0.88
CA ASP A 27 -23.55 -25.12 2.10
C ASP A 27 -22.11 -25.61 2.39
N SER A 28 -21.32 -24.77 3.06
CA SER A 28 -19.92 -25.06 3.38
C SER A 28 -19.75 -26.34 4.21
N GLY A 29 -20.69 -26.65 5.10
CA GLY A 29 -20.65 -27.87 5.92
C GLY A 29 -20.77 -29.15 5.08
N LYS A 30 -21.69 -29.20 4.11
CA LYS A 30 -21.78 -30.34 3.18
C LYS A 30 -20.64 -30.37 2.17
N ALA A 31 -20.18 -29.21 1.72
CA ALA A 31 -19.06 -29.13 0.79
C ALA A 31 -17.76 -29.61 1.45
N GLU A 32 -17.50 -29.22 2.70
CA GLU A 32 -16.34 -29.66 3.47
C GLU A 32 -16.35 -31.18 3.68
N ALA A 33 -17.49 -31.76 4.04
CA ALA A 33 -17.61 -33.21 4.19
C ALA A 33 -17.30 -34.00 2.90
N LYS A 34 -17.50 -33.37 1.73
CA LYS A 34 -17.32 -34.00 0.41
C LYS A 34 -15.97 -33.70 -0.23
N TYR A 35 -15.42 -32.52 0.02
CA TYR A 35 -14.27 -31.97 -0.70
C TYR A 35 -13.07 -31.63 0.20
N GLY A 36 -13.24 -31.67 1.52
CA GLY A 36 -12.29 -31.11 2.47
C GLY A 36 -12.46 -29.59 2.62
N HIS A 37 -11.85 -29.01 3.64
CA HIS A 37 -11.93 -27.58 3.91
C HIS A 37 -11.30 -26.77 2.76
N ILE A 38 -11.89 -25.64 2.39
CA ILE A 38 -11.50 -24.87 1.20
C ILE A 38 -10.04 -24.40 1.22
N LYS A 39 -9.52 -24.01 2.38
CA LYS A 39 -8.10 -23.67 2.59
C LYS A 39 -7.13 -24.78 2.17
N ASP A 40 -7.56 -26.04 2.25
CA ASP A 40 -6.76 -27.22 1.98
C ASP A 40 -7.05 -27.76 0.58
N TRP A 41 -7.54 -26.96 -0.36
CA TRP A 41 -7.72 -27.39 -1.75
C TRP A 41 -6.41 -27.24 -2.54
N ASP A 42 -6.02 -28.28 -3.28
CA ASP A 42 -4.84 -28.23 -4.14
C ASP A 42 -5.22 -27.64 -5.51
N MET A 43 -4.82 -26.39 -5.72
CA MET A 43 -5.11 -25.56 -6.88
C MET A 43 -4.00 -25.58 -7.95
N SER A 44 -2.96 -26.38 -7.77
CA SER A 44 -1.73 -26.39 -8.59
C SER A 44 -1.91 -26.75 -10.07
N GLU A 45 -3.09 -27.23 -10.48
CA GLU A 45 -3.41 -27.58 -11.88
C GLU A 45 -4.52 -26.69 -12.47
N VAL A 46 -4.93 -25.63 -11.76
CA VAL A 46 -5.99 -24.71 -12.22
C VAL A 46 -5.37 -23.57 -13.01
N THR A 47 -5.81 -23.37 -14.25
CA THR A 47 -5.30 -22.29 -15.12
C THR A 47 -6.23 -21.08 -15.26
N SER A 48 -7.44 -21.15 -14.68
CA SER A 48 -8.47 -20.12 -14.82
C SER A 48 -9.43 -20.15 -13.63
N MET A 49 -9.52 -19.01 -12.96
CA MET A 49 -10.38 -18.74 -11.81
C MET A 49 -11.42 -17.66 -12.13
N ASN A 50 -11.72 -17.46 -13.41
CA ASN A 50 -12.67 -16.42 -13.83
C ASN A 50 -14.02 -16.57 -13.14
N SER A 51 -14.46 -15.50 -12.47
CA SER A 51 -15.74 -15.38 -11.80
C SER A 51 -16.00 -16.48 -10.76
N LEU A 52 -14.94 -17.00 -10.13
CA LEU A 52 -15.08 -18.16 -9.24
C LEU A 52 -15.96 -17.89 -8.03
N PHE A 53 -15.90 -16.68 -7.47
CA PHE A 53 -16.72 -16.15 -6.37
C PHE A 53 -17.46 -14.88 -6.80
N SER A 54 -17.96 -14.85 -8.03
CA SER A 54 -18.74 -13.70 -8.51
C SER A 54 -20.20 -13.78 -8.06
N ALA A 55 -20.70 -12.67 -7.53
CA ALA A 55 -22.11 -12.52 -7.17
C ALA A 55 -22.99 -12.03 -8.33
N ASP A 56 -22.40 -11.64 -9.47
CA ASP A 56 -23.11 -11.23 -10.67
C ASP A 56 -22.87 -12.27 -11.78
N GLY A 57 -23.78 -13.25 -11.88
CA GLY A 57 -23.73 -14.29 -12.91
C GLY A 57 -24.42 -15.61 -12.53
N ASP A 58 -24.55 -16.52 -13.51
CA ASP A 58 -25.35 -17.76 -13.40
C ASP A 58 -24.75 -18.88 -12.51
N HIS A 59 -23.56 -18.67 -11.94
CA HIS A 59 -22.84 -19.72 -11.20
C HIS A 59 -23.06 -19.64 -9.68
N VAL A 60 -22.31 -18.82 -8.95
CA VAL A 60 -22.41 -18.76 -7.48
C VAL A 60 -23.57 -17.87 -7.03
N GLY A 61 -23.68 -16.66 -7.57
CA GLY A 61 -24.83 -15.78 -7.28
C GLY A 61 -24.77 -15.12 -5.90
N GLU A 62 -25.93 -14.89 -5.28
CA GLU A 62 -26.08 -14.13 -4.03
C GLU A 62 -25.19 -14.65 -2.88
N GLU A 63 -24.97 -15.97 -2.84
CA GLU A 63 -24.15 -16.66 -1.85
C GLU A 63 -22.70 -16.15 -1.84
N ALA A 64 -22.16 -15.74 -3.00
CA ALA A 64 -20.82 -15.18 -3.11
C ALA A 64 -20.66 -13.84 -2.36
N ARG A 65 -21.76 -13.09 -2.12
CA ARG A 65 -21.69 -11.81 -1.37
C ARG A 65 -21.23 -11.99 0.07
N GLN A 66 -21.40 -13.20 0.62
CA GLN A 66 -21.03 -13.55 1.99
C GLN A 66 -19.70 -14.30 2.08
N PHE A 67 -19.09 -14.63 0.94
CA PHE A 67 -17.84 -15.39 0.91
C PHE A 67 -16.67 -14.60 1.52
N ASP A 68 -16.03 -15.19 2.53
CA ASP A 68 -14.84 -14.65 3.20
C ASP A 68 -13.98 -15.76 3.85
N ASP A 69 -14.08 -17.00 3.37
CA ASP A 69 -13.27 -18.10 3.92
C ASP A 69 -11.81 -17.99 3.46
N ASP A 70 -10.89 -18.41 4.32
CA ASP A 70 -9.45 -18.34 4.07
C ASP A 70 -9.02 -19.19 2.86
N ILE A 71 -8.40 -18.52 1.89
CA ILE A 71 -7.83 -19.07 0.65
C ILE A 71 -6.37 -18.60 0.43
N SER A 72 -5.75 -18.03 1.47
CA SER A 72 -4.38 -17.48 1.40
C SER A 72 -3.33 -18.55 1.05
N SER A 73 -3.61 -19.82 1.35
CA SER A 73 -2.76 -20.99 1.11
C SER A 73 -2.85 -21.58 -0.30
N TRP A 74 -3.75 -21.07 -1.15
CA TRP A 74 -3.91 -21.62 -2.50
C TRP A 74 -2.67 -21.39 -3.38
N ASN A 75 -2.19 -22.46 -4.02
CA ASN A 75 -1.19 -22.37 -5.06
C ASN A 75 -1.84 -21.89 -6.37
N VAL A 76 -1.52 -20.67 -6.79
CA VAL A 76 -2.07 -20.04 -8.00
C VAL A 76 -1.04 -19.83 -9.12
N ASP A 77 0.13 -20.47 -9.01
CA ASP A 77 1.28 -20.27 -9.90
C ASP A 77 0.98 -20.58 -11.37
N GLU A 78 0.04 -21.50 -11.62
CA GLU A 78 -0.39 -21.93 -12.96
C GLU A 78 -1.60 -21.13 -13.49
N VAL A 79 -2.15 -20.19 -12.73
CA VAL A 79 -3.38 -19.47 -13.10
C VAL A 79 -3.08 -18.36 -14.10
N GLU A 80 -3.67 -18.45 -15.30
CA GLU A 80 -3.52 -17.46 -16.36
C GLU A 80 -4.62 -16.38 -16.33
N LYS A 81 -5.80 -16.69 -15.77
CA LYS A 81 -6.98 -15.80 -15.81
C LYS A 81 -7.75 -15.80 -14.48
N MET A 82 -8.01 -14.63 -13.91
CA MET A 82 -8.76 -14.38 -12.68
C MET A 82 -9.82 -13.28 -12.84
N SER A 83 -10.28 -13.02 -14.07
CA SER A 83 -11.24 -11.96 -14.36
C SER A 83 -12.51 -12.13 -13.53
N GLY A 84 -12.91 -11.08 -12.80
CA GLY A 84 -14.14 -11.02 -12.02
C GLY A 84 -14.22 -12.02 -10.88
N MET A 85 -13.10 -12.60 -10.44
CA MET A 85 -13.10 -13.69 -9.45
C MET A 85 -13.89 -13.35 -8.18
N PHE A 86 -13.84 -12.11 -7.70
CA PHE A 86 -14.56 -11.63 -6.50
C PHE A 86 -15.52 -10.48 -6.82
N TYR A 87 -16.03 -10.41 -8.05
CA TYR A 87 -16.96 -9.36 -8.46
C TYR A 87 -18.23 -9.41 -7.61
N GLU A 88 -18.58 -8.29 -6.98
CA GLU A 88 -19.70 -8.10 -6.03
C GLU A 88 -19.62 -9.00 -4.77
N ALA A 89 -18.46 -9.59 -4.46
CA ALA A 89 -18.24 -10.38 -3.24
C ALA A 89 -18.08 -9.46 -2.01
N LYS A 90 -19.18 -8.86 -1.57
CA LYS A 90 -19.21 -7.74 -0.60
C LYS A 90 -18.46 -7.99 0.70
N SER A 91 -18.45 -9.24 1.18
CA SER A 91 -17.83 -9.59 2.47
C SER A 91 -16.36 -9.97 2.38
N PHE A 92 -15.85 -10.25 1.17
CA PHE A 92 -14.51 -10.81 0.98
C PHE A 92 -13.41 -9.84 1.45
N ASN A 93 -12.49 -10.32 2.29
CA ASN A 93 -11.41 -9.51 2.87
C ASN A 93 -10.15 -10.33 3.24
N GLN A 94 -9.87 -11.43 2.54
CA GLN A 94 -8.73 -12.28 2.84
C GLN A 94 -7.39 -11.68 2.37
N ASP A 95 -6.30 -12.03 3.06
CA ASP A 95 -4.95 -11.68 2.65
C ASP A 95 -4.47 -12.58 1.50
N LEU A 96 -4.21 -11.96 0.34
CA LEU A 96 -3.77 -12.63 -0.88
C LEU A 96 -2.30 -12.37 -1.19
N SER A 97 -1.54 -11.79 -0.26
CA SER A 97 -0.16 -11.37 -0.49
C SER A 97 0.83 -12.50 -0.75
N GLY A 98 0.47 -13.73 -0.40
CA GLY A 98 1.26 -14.94 -0.70
C GLY A 98 1.06 -15.51 -2.10
N TRP A 99 0.14 -14.97 -2.90
CA TRP A 99 -0.17 -15.51 -4.22
C TRP A 99 0.87 -15.10 -5.27
N ASN A 100 1.46 -16.09 -5.94
CA ASN A 100 2.33 -15.84 -7.09
C ASN A 100 1.50 -15.74 -8.38
N VAL A 101 1.43 -14.54 -8.94
CA VAL A 101 0.56 -14.22 -10.09
C VAL A 101 1.34 -13.95 -11.38
N GLU A 102 2.61 -14.36 -11.46
CA GLU A 102 3.47 -14.10 -12.62
C GLU A 102 2.88 -14.58 -13.95
N LYS A 103 2.17 -15.72 -13.97
CA LYS A 103 1.53 -16.26 -15.18
C LYS A 103 0.16 -15.63 -15.49
N CYS A 104 -0.42 -14.88 -14.56
CA CYS A 104 -1.74 -14.32 -14.74
C CYS A 104 -1.69 -13.12 -15.70
N THR A 105 -2.53 -13.16 -16.74
CA THR A 105 -2.59 -12.14 -17.80
C THR A 105 -3.85 -11.28 -17.73
N ASP A 106 -4.89 -11.77 -17.04
CA ASP A 106 -6.20 -11.15 -16.96
C ASP A 106 -6.74 -11.21 -15.53
N MET A 107 -6.78 -10.04 -14.88
CA MET A 107 -7.39 -9.81 -13.55
C MET A 107 -8.44 -8.70 -13.63
N SER A 108 -9.00 -8.47 -14.82
CA SER A 108 -10.04 -7.47 -15.04
C SER A 108 -11.23 -7.71 -14.13
N VAL A 109 -11.90 -6.64 -13.70
CA VAL A 109 -13.11 -6.61 -12.87
C VAL A 109 -13.05 -7.40 -11.55
N MET A 110 -11.87 -7.88 -11.12
CA MET A 110 -11.74 -8.92 -10.09
C MET A 110 -12.35 -8.54 -8.73
N PHE A 111 -12.26 -7.27 -8.31
CA PHE A 111 -12.69 -6.79 -7.00
C PHE A 111 -13.74 -5.68 -7.06
N ILE A 112 -14.39 -5.48 -8.21
CA ILE A 112 -15.50 -4.52 -8.31
C ILE A 112 -16.62 -4.96 -7.38
N GLY A 113 -17.15 -4.06 -6.56
CA GLY A 113 -18.25 -4.37 -5.63
C GLY A 113 -17.85 -5.27 -4.45
N ALA A 114 -16.57 -5.59 -4.26
CA ALA A 114 -16.07 -6.27 -3.06
C ALA A 114 -15.87 -5.25 -1.92
N ASP A 115 -16.98 -4.78 -1.34
CA ASP A 115 -17.05 -3.62 -0.45
C ASP A 115 -16.09 -3.66 0.76
N LYS A 116 -15.89 -4.84 1.36
CA LYS A 116 -15.01 -5.02 2.52
C LYS A 116 -13.55 -5.31 2.19
N PHE A 117 -13.23 -5.54 0.93
CA PHE A 117 -11.92 -6.05 0.56
C PHE A 117 -10.83 -5.02 0.81
N ASN A 118 -9.87 -5.38 1.67
CA ASN A 118 -8.71 -4.57 1.98
C ASN A 118 -7.77 -4.50 0.76
N LYS A 119 -7.85 -3.37 0.06
CA LYS A 119 -7.15 -3.09 -1.20
C LYS A 119 -5.63 -3.17 -1.08
N TYR A 120 -5.05 -3.06 0.13
CA TYR A 120 -3.61 -3.19 0.36
C TYR A 120 -3.06 -4.61 0.07
N SER A 121 -3.90 -5.65 0.13
CA SER A 121 -3.49 -7.04 -0.18
C SER A 121 -3.16 -7.24 -1.67
N VAL A 122 -3.80 -6.48 -2.57
CA VAL A 122 -3.55 -6.54 -4.03
C VAL A 122 -2.29 -5.78 -4.42
N MET A 123 -1.90 -4.77 -3.64
CA MET A 123 -0.75 -3.91 -3.93
C MET A 123 0.62 -4.59 -3.69
N LYS A 124 0.64 -5.78 -3.09
CA LYS A 124 1.83 -6.63 -2.96
C LYS A 124 2.03 -7.61 -4.13
N LEU A 125 1.03 -7.75 -5.00
CA LEU A 125 1.14 -8.59 -6.20
C LEU A 125 1.93 -7.85 -7.29
N ASP A 126 2.85 -8.54 -7.97
CA ASP A 126 3.49 -7.98 -9.16
C ASP A 126 2.47 -7.90 -10.30
N LEU A 127 1.97 -6.69 -10.59
CA LEU A 127 0.98 -6.44 -11.64
C LEU A 127 1.59 -6.04 -12.99
N SER A 128 2.92 -6.09 -13.13
CA SER A 128 3.59 -5.73 -14.38
C SER A 128 3.12 -6.63 -15.54
N GLY A 129 2.79 -6.01 -16.68
CA GLY A 129 2.38 -6.71 -17.92
C GLY A 129 0.96 -7.29 -17.93
N LYS A 130 0.14 -7.04 -16.90
CA LYS A 130 -1.23 -7.59 -16.78
C LYS A 130 -2.25 -6.60 -17.34
N THR A 131 -3.38 -7.09 -17.85
CA THR A 131 -4.49 -6.22 -18.28
C THR A 131 -5.12 -5.59 -17.03
N THR A 132 -4.66 -4.38 -16.68
CA THR A 132 -5.08 -3.65 -15.46
C THR A 132 -6.32 -2.80 -15.66
N ASP A 133 -6.94 -2.83 -16.85
CA ASP A 133 -7.97 -1.87 -17.26
C ASP A 133 -9.16 -1.80 -16.29
N ILE A 134 -9.38 -2.80 -15.44
CA ILE A 134 -10.63 -2.85 -14.68
C ILE A 134 -10.46 -3.46 -13.28
N ILE A 135 -9.38 -3.24 -12.52
CA ILE A 135 -9.33 -3.79 -11.14
C ILE A 135 -10.36 -3.11 -10.21
N PHE A 136 -10.80 -1.88 -10.55
CA PHE A 136 -11.83 -1.13 -9.80
C PHE A 136 -12.67 -0.22 -10.72
N GLU A 137 -13.69 -0.72 -11.43
CA GLU A 137 -14.79 0.15 -11.88
C GLU A 137 -15.77 0.38 -10.71
N PHE A 138 -16.04 1.64 -10.44
CA PHE A 138 -16.89 2.11 -9.35
C PHE A 138 -18.36 1.96 -9.72
N GLY A 139 -19.11 1.16 -8.96
CA GLY A 139 -20.57 1.23 -8.96
C GLY A 139 -21.06 2.48 -8.22
N VAL A 140 -21.12 3.65 -8.89
CA VAL A 140 -22.08 4.74 -8.58
C VAL A 140 -22.35 5.61 -9.82
N ASN A 141 -23.56 5.48 -10.40
CA ASN A 141 -24.32 6.35 -11.32
C ASN A 141 -23.60 7.28 -12.34
N GLU A 142 -23.77 6.94 -13.64
CA GLU A 142 -23.25 7.51 -14.89
C GLU A 142 -23.56 9.00 -15.26
N GLY A 143 -23.96 9.86 -14.32
CA GLY A 143 -24.46 11.20 -14.67
C GLY A 143 -23.39 12.29 -14.86
N GLU A 144 -22.43 12.40 -13.95
CA GLU A 144 -21.76 13.68 -13.69
C GLU A 144 -20.26 13.72 -14.04
N ARG A 145 -19.63 12.58 -14.34
CA ARG A 145 -18.16 12.50 -14.43
C ARG A 145 -17.57 12.52 -15.84
N ARG A 146 -18.35 12.63 -16.91
CA ARG A 146 -17.81 12.51 -18.29
C ARG A 146 -16.79 13.59 -18.67
N GLU A 147 -16.73 14.71 -17.95
CA GLU A 147 -15.73 15.77 -18.17
C GLU A 147 -14.60 15.80 -17.11
N ASP A 148 -14.88 15.44 -15.85
CA ASP A 148 -13.85 15.39 -14.81
C ASP A 148 -12.99 14.12 -14.88
N GLU A 149 -13.51 13.02 -15.43
CA GLU A 149 -12.78 11.78 -15.68
C GLU A 149 -11.80 11.91 -16.84
N LYS A 150 -12.19 12.61 -17.91
CA LYS A 150 -11.27 12.99 -18.99
C LYS A 150 -10.14 13.90 -18.51
N LYS A 151 -10.39 14.73 -17.49
CA LYS A 151 -9.33 15.50 -16.79
C LYS A 151 -8.47 14.63 -15.86
N ARG A 152 -9.04 13.59 -15.23
CA ARG A 152 -8.33 12.69 -14.30
C ARG A 152 -7.46 11.63 -14.97
N LEU A 153 -7.81 11.21 -16.19
CA LEU A 153 -7.03 10.25 -16.99
C LEU A 153 -5.92 10.89 -17.83
N ALA A 154 -5.91 12.23 -17.97
CA ALA A 154 -4.93 12.94 -18.79
C ALA A 154 -3.58 13.22 -18.09
N VAL A 155 -3.42 12.94 -16.79
CA VAL A 155 -2.15 13.13 -16.08
C VAL A 155 -1.67 11.81 -15.47
N ALA A 156 -0.83 11.14 -16.23
CA ALA A 156 0.02 10.05 -15.81
C ALA A 156 0.82 10.41 -14.54
N ALA A 157 0.64 9.64 -13.46
CA ALA A 157 1.46 9.75 -12.25
C ALA A 157 2.64 8.75 -12.24
N SER A 158 3.03 8.20 -13.40
CA SER A 158 4.40 7.71 -13.59
C SER A 158 5.22 8.88 -14.13
N GLY A 159 5.98 9.56 -13.27
CA GLY A 159 6.84 10.69 -13.65
C GLY A 159 6.37 12.08 -13.23
N ARG A 160 5.43 12.18 -12.27
CA ARG A 160 5.17 13.48 -11.61
C ARG A 160 6.34 13.82 -10.70
N LYS A 161 7.03 14.90 -11.02
CA LYS A 161 8.05 15.53 -10.18
C LYS A 161 7.40 16.42 -9.14
N PHE A 162 7.82 16.30 -7.89
CA PHE A 162 7.42 17.19 -6.82
C PHE A 162 8.40 18.36 -6.71
N GLY A 163 7.86 19.58 -6.60
CA GLY A 163 8.57 20.72 -6.03
C GLY A 163 8.19 20.91 -4.56
N ASN A 164 8.81 21.87 -3.88
CA ASN A 164 8.66 22.07 -2.42
C ASN A 164 7.18 22.20 -1.98
N ASP A 165 6.42 23.11 -2.59
CA ASP A 165 5.02 23.36 -2.22
C ASP A 165 4.11 22.15 -2.50
N ASP A 166 4.29 21.53 -3.67
CA ASP A 166 3.53 20.36 -4.08
C ASP A 166 3.81 19.15 -3.17
N LEU A 167 5.07 18.98 -2.74
CA LEU A 167 5.45 17.91 -1.81
C LEU A 167 4.80 18.12 -0.45
N ARG A 168 4.81 19.35 0.09
CA ARG A 168 4.18 19.67 1.38
C ARG A 168 2.69 19.34 1.38
N ILE A 169 1.98 19.75 0.33
CA ILE A 169 0.56 19.45 0.16
C ILE A 169 0.33 17.94 0.06
N ALA A 170 1.17 17.22 -0.70
CA ALA A 170 1.04 15.78 -0.88
C ALA A 170 1.32 15.00 0.40
N VAL A 171 2.38 15.36 1.14
CA VAL A 171 2.68 14.77 2.46
C VAL A 171 1.55 15.00 3.44
N LYS A 172 1.03 16.23 3.52
CA LYS A 172 -0.09 16.54 4.40
C LYS A 172 -1.31 15.68 4.08
N GLU A 173 -1.69 15.64 2.80
CA GLU A 173 -2.80 14.82 2.33
C GLU A 173 -2.54 13.33 2.59
N TRP A 174 -1.31 12.83 2.43
CA TRP A 174 -0.92 11.45 2.70
C TRP A 174 -1.07 11.07 4.17
N CYS A 175 -0.55 11.91 5.05
CA CYS A 175 -0.54 11.66 6.48
C CYS A 175 -1.94 11.85 7.11
N GLU A 176 -2.79 12.70 6.55
CA GLU A 176 -4.16 12.95 7.02
C GLU A 176 -5.20 12.00 6.40
N ASP A 177 -5.13 11.76 5.08
CA ASP A 177 -6.07 10.94 4.29
C ASP A 177 -5.32 10.14 3.21
N ARG A 178 -4.71 9.04 3.65
CA ARG A 178 -3.93 8.13 2.79
C ARG A 178 -4.69 7.67 1.55
N GLY A 179 -5.98 7.36 1.68
CA GLY A 179 -6.79 6.89 0.55
C GLY A 179 -6.94 7.93 -0.55
N LYS A 180 -7.16 9.19 -0.17
CA LYS A 180 -7.23 10.31 -1.12
C LYS A 180 -5.86 10.62 -1.74
N ALA A 181 -4.81 10.60 -0.93
CA ALA A 181 -3.45 10.84 -1.39
C ALA A 181 -2.95 9.77 -2.36
N GLU A 182 -3.20 8.48 -2.08
CA GLU A 182 -2.79 7.37 -2.96
C GLU A 182 -3.41 7.48 -4.35
N VAL A 183 -4.67 7.92 -4.44
CA VAL A 183 -5.35 8.15 -5.72
C VAL A 183 -4.69 9.29 -6.51
N LYS A 184 -4.23 10.33 -5.83
CA LYS A 184 -3.73 11.57 -6.45
C LYS A 184 -2.23 11.57 -6.73
N TYR A 185 -1.45 10.93 -5.86
CA TYR A 185 0.01 11.01 -5.84
C TYR A 185 0.70 9.65 -5.97
N ARG A 186 -0.05 8.54 -5.91
CA ARG A 186 0.50 7.18 -5.71
C ARG A 186 1.18 7.03 -4.35
N HIS A 187 1.77 5.86 -4.09
CA HIS A 187 2.42 5.55 -2.82
C HIS A 187 3.62 6.47 -2.56
N ILE A 188 3.76 6.96 -1.33
CA ILE A 188 4.79 7.93 -0.93
C ILE A 188 6.22 7.50 -1.27
N SER A 189 6.51 6.20 -1.20
CA SER A 189 7.83 5.65 -1.51
C SER A 189 8.27 5.83 -2.97
N GLY A 190 7.33 6.10 -3.89
CA GLY A 190 7.58 6.24 -5.32
C GLY A 190 7.54 7.68 -5.83
N TRP A 191 7.47 8.66 -4.94
CA TRP A 191 7.41 10.07 -5.33
C TRP A 191 8.75 10.56 -5.87
N ASP A 192 8.75 11.20 -7.05
CA ASP A 192 9.96 11.80 -7.63
C ASP A 192 10.21 13.17 -6.98
N THR A 193 11.07 13.17 -5.96
CA THR A 193 11.48 14.37 -5.22
C THR A 193 12.73 15.04 -5.78
N SER A 194 13.18 14.68 -6.99
CA SER A 194 14.46 15.15 -7.57
C SER A 194 14.56 16.66 -7.84
N GLU A 195 13.47 17.40 -7.72
CA GLU A 195 13.43 18.87 -7.87
C GLU A 195 13.22 19.61 -6.53
N VAL A 196 13.12 18.88 -5.41
CA VAL A 196 12.89 19.44 -4.08
C VAL A 196 14.19 19.99 -3.51
N THR A 197 14.13 21.21 -2.97
CA THR A 197 15.25 21.87 -2.29
C THR A 197 14.99 22.13 -0.81
N ASP A 198 13.73 22.05 -0.35
CA ASP A 198 13.33 22.35 1.02
C ASP A 198 12.32 21.30 1.52
N THR A 199 12.70 20.59 2.58
CA THR A 199 11.87 19.61 3.30
C THR A 199 11.69 19.99 4.77
N MET A 200 11.89 21.27 5.10
CA MET A 200 11.83 21.77 6.47
C MET A 200 10.47 21.45 7.11
N LEU A 201 10.44 20.83 8.28
CA LEU A 201 9.19 20.50 9.00
C LEU A 201 8.16 19.66 8.20
N LEU A 202 8.60 18.94 7.17
CA LEU A 202 7.70 18.25 6.24
C LEU A 202 6.81 17.21 6.93
N PHE A 203 7.34 16.49 7.92
CA PHE A 203 6.62 15.52 8.74
C PHE A 203 6.48 15.96 10.21
N SER A 204 6.70 17.24 10.49
CA SER A 204 6.52 17.81 11.84
C SER A 204 5.09 18.28 12.06
N GLY A 205 4.60 18.09 13.28
CA GLY A 205 3.30 18.57 13.75
C GLY A 205 3.36 19.38 15.05
N TYR A 206 4.57 19.66 15.53
CA TYR A 206 4.78 20.56 16.65
C TYR A 206 4.69 22.02 16.16
N TRP A 207 4.06 22.89 16.97
CA TRP A 207 3.88 24.36 16.82
C TRP A 207 3.10 24.94 15.60
N GLU A 208 2.84 26.25 15.65
CA GLU A 208 2.30 27.08 14.55
C GLU A 208 3.33 27.18 13.40
N GLY A 209 3.46 26.13 12.60
CA GLY A 209 4.44 26.08 11.49
C GLY A 209 4.77 24.67 11.00
N GLY A 210 4.44 23.63 11.76
CA GLY A 210 4.49 22.24 11.29
C GLY A 210 3.54 21.99 10.11
N ASN A 211 3.92 21.07 9.22
CA ASN A 211 3.10 20.70 8.07
C ASN A 211 1.88 19.85 8.47
N LEU A 212 2.00 19.12 9.59
CA LEU A 212 1.02 18.16 10.10
C LEU A 212 0.44 18.61 11.44
N THR A 213 -0.56 17.90 11.96
CA THR A 213 -0.91 18.00 13.38
C THR A 213 0.02 17.11 14.21
N GLU A 214 0.22 17.43 15.49
CA GLU A 214 1.06 16.65 16.40
C GLU A 214 0.70 15.15 16.39
N GLU A 215 -0.59 14.81 16.53
CA GLU A 215 -1.06 13.42 16.52
C GLU A 215 -0.73 12.68 15.20
N VAL A 216 -0.73 13.40 14.08
CA VAL A 216 -0.46 12.83 12.75
C VAL A 216 1.05 12.69 12.51
N ALA A 217 1.86 13.62 13.02
CA ALA A 217 3.32 13.55 12.94
C ALA A 217 3.89 12.40 13.77
N LYS A 218 3.42 12.22 15.01
CA LYS A 218 3.88 11.18 15.95
C LYS A 218 3.80 9.76 15.39
N ARG A 219 2.81 9.50 14.53
CA ARG A 219 2.57 8.18 13.92
C ARG A 219 3.28 7.96 12.59
N PHE A 220 3.95 8.97 12.02
CA PHE A 220 4.56 8.83 10.69
C PHE A 220 5.75 7.87 10.73
N ASN A 221 5.69 6.84 9.89
CA ASN A 221 6.76 5.84 9.74
C ASN A 221 6.71 5.13 8.38
N ASP A 222 6.14 5.76 7.34
CA ASP A 222 6.07 5.15 6.01
C ASP A 222 7.44 5.22 5.31
N GLY A 223 7.76 4.20 4.50
CA GLY A 223 9.05 4.08 3.83
C GLY A 223 9.29 5.14 2.76
N ILE A 224 10.35 5.93 2.96
CA ILE A 224 10.80 7.03 2.08
C ILE A 224 12.27 6.91 1.66
N SER A 225 12.88 5.74 1.88
CA SER A 225 14.28 5.47 1.54
C SER A 225 14.60 5.67 0.05
N GLY A 226 13.60 5.55 -0.82
CA GLY A 226 13.72 5.76 -2.27
C GLY A 226 13.63 7.21 -2.75
N TRP A 227 13.43 8.18 -1.85
CA TRP A 227 13.39 9.60 -2.22
C TRP A 227 14.76 10.10 -2.71
N ASN A 228 14.75 10.91 -3.77
CA ASN A 228 15.95 11.64 -4.19
C ASN A 228 16.04 12.94 -3.40
N VAL A 229 17.10 13.10 -2.61
CA VAL A 229 17.38 14.29 -1.80
C VAL A 229 18.64 15.03 -2.24
N ASP A 230 19.18 14.72 -3.43
CA ASP A 230 20.47 15.22 -3.92
C ASP A 230 20.50 16.75 -4.06
N ARG A 231 19.33 17.40 -4.13
CA ARG A 231 19.17 18.85 -4.27
C ARG A 231 18.64 19.55 -3.02
N VAL A 232 18.34 18.80 -1.96
CA VAL A 232 17.77 19.37 -0.74
C VAL A 232 18.84 20.17 -0.01
N GLU A 233 18.56 21.45 0.21
CA GLU A 233 19.41 22.41 0.92
C GLU A 233 18.98 22.53 2.39
N ASN A 234 17.68 22.38 2.69
CA ASN A 234 17.11 22.53 4.03
C ASN A 234 16.25 21.32 4.45
N MET A 235 16.68 20.60 5.49
CA MET A 235 16.00 19.47 6.14
C MET A 235 15.64 19.78 7.60
N GLY A 236 15.70 21.04 8.03
CA GLY A 236 15.48 21.43 9.43
C GLY A 236 14.13 20.94 9.97
N GLY A 237 14.16 20.23 11.10
CA GLY A 237 12.97 19.68 11.75
C GLY A 237 12.13 18.73 10.90
N MET A 238 12.67 18.14 9.82
CA MET A 238 11.89 17.33 8.88
C MET A 238 11.07 16.21 9.55
N PHE A 239 11.60 15.58 10.60
CA PHE A 239 10.95 14.54 11.42
C PHE A 239 10.82 14.94 12.89
N LEU A 240 10.81 16.24 13.18
CA LEU A 240 10.68 16.72 14.54
C LEU A 240 9.41 16.16 15.21
N GLY A 241 9.61 15.49 16.34
CA GLY A 241 8.54 14.90 17.14
C GLY A 241 7.80 13.75 16.45
N ALA A 242 8.35 13.20 15.37
CA ALA A 242 7.82 12.01 14.72
C ALA A 242 8.23 10.76 15.54
N GLU A 243 7.62 10.59 16.72
CA GLU A 243 7.96 9.57 17.72
C GLU A 243 8.11 8.14 17.14
N SER A 244 7.29 7.78 16.15
CA SER A 244 7.29 6.43 15.54
C SER A 244 8.30 6.26 14.40
N PHE A 245 8.95 7.33 13.95
CA PHE A 245 9.79 7.30 12.74
C PHE A 245 11.07 6.50 12.96
N ASN A 246 11.29 5.48 12.13
CA ASN A 246 12.47 4.61 12.21
C ASN A 246 12.78 3.96 10.85
N GLN A 247 12.76 4.76 9.78
CA GLN A 247 13.06 4.27 8.44
C GLN A 247 14.55 4.35 8.12
N ASP A 248 15.04 3.44 7.28
CA ASP A 248 16.41 3.46 6.78
C ASP A 248 16.61 4.62 5.78
N LEU A 249 17.48 5.56 6.14
CA LEU A 249 17.85 6.72 5.33
C LEU A 249 19.30 6.66 4.82
N SER A 250 19.96 5.51 4.94
CA SER A 250 21.38 5.36 4.57
C SER A 250 21.68 5.62 3.10
N GLY A 251 20.68 5.45 2.23
CA GLY A 251 20.79 5.71 0.78
C GLY A 251 20.70 7.18 0.39
N TRP A 252 20.41 8.08 1.31
CA TRP A 252 20.25 9.51 1.02
C TRP A 252 21.60 10.21 0.84
N ASN A 253 21.73 10.96 -0.26
CA ASN A 253 22.88 11.81 -0.51
C ASN A 253 22.60 13.24 0.01
N VAL A 254 23.23 13.60 1.12
CA VAL A 254 23.01 14.87 1.81
C VAL A 254 24.11 15.92 1.53
N GLU A 255 24.94 15.72 0.51
CA GLU A 255 26.06 16.63 0.19
C GLU A 255 25.63 18.09 0.03
N LYS A 256 24.45 18.32 -0.58
CA LYS A 256 23.88 19.66 -0.81
C LYS A 256 23.18 20.30 0.37
N CYS A 257 22.82 19.51 1.38
CA CYS A 257 22.08 20.02 2.52
C CYS A 257 22.98 20.91 3.40
N GLU A 258 22.50 22.11 3.72
CA GLU A 258 23.18 23.08 4.56
C GLU A 258 22.59 23.10 5.97
N ASP A 259 21.28 22.85 6.12
CA ASP A 259 20.57 22.89 7.40
C ASP A 259 19.82 21.59 7.70
N MET A 260 20.14 20.98 8.84
CA MET A 260 19.52 19.78 9.43
C MET A 260 19.19 20.00 10.91
N ALA A 261 19.13 21.25 11.37
CA ALA A 261 18.82 21.54 12.77
C ALA A 261 17.51 20.86 13.17
N GLU A 262 17.50 20.23 14.35
CA GLU A 262 16.33 19.59 14.95
C GLU A 262 15.69 18.49 14.08
N MET A 263 16.37 17.98 13.04
CA MET A 263 15.77 17.08 12.04
C MET A 263 15.11 15.84 12.66
N PHE A 264 15.69 15.27 13.73
CA PHE A 264 15.16 14.13 14.48
C PHE A 264 14.91 14.43 15.95
N LEU A 265 14.87 15.71 16.35
CA LEU A 265 14.57 16.09 17.74
C LEU A 265 13.21 15.50 18.15
N GLY A 266 13.17 14.73 19.24
CA GLY A 266 11.95 14.04 19.69
C GLY A 266 11.48 12.86 18.81
N ALA A 267 12.25 12.42 17.81
CA ALA A 267 11.96 11.20 17.05
C ALA A 267 12.40 9.95 17.84
N GLY A 268 11.73 9.67 18.97
CA GLY A 268 12.23 8.75 20.01
C GLY A 268 12.49 7.30 19.62
N ASN A 269 11.94 6.81 18.50
CA ASN A 269 12.23 5.45 17.99
C ASN A 269 13.28 5.42 16.87
N PHE A 270 13.83 6.56 16.45
CA PHE A 270 14.75 6.62 15.34
C PHE A 270 16.09 5.97 15.69
N ASN A 271 16.46 4.90 14.99
CA ASN A 271 17.80 4.36 15.06
C ASN A 271 18.74 5.23 14.21
N GLU A 272 19.77 5.81 14.81
CA GLU A 272 20.76 6.65 14.12
C GLU A 272 21.73 5.88 13.21
N ASP A 273 21.84 4.55 13.35
CA ASP A 273 22.75 3.72 12.54
C ASP A 273 22.74 4.02 11.01
N PRO A 274 21.57 4.21 10.37
CA PRO A 274 21.48 4.52 8.94
C PRO A 274 22.17 5.82 8.53
N VAL A 275 22.22 6.82 9.43
CA VAL A 275 22.72 8.16 9.09
C VAL A 275 24.15 8.42 9.59
N LYS A 276 24.78 7.45 10.28
CA LYS A 276 26.17 7.57 10.77
C LYS A 276 27.22 7.81 9.68
N ASN A 277 26.91 7.45 8.44
CA ASN A 277 27.82 7.60 7.30
C ASN A 277 27.63 8.91 6.53
N TRP A 278 26.69 9.77 6.95
CA TRP A 278 26.50 11.08 6.33
C TRP A 278 27.70 11.98 6.64
N ASP A 279 28.19 12.70 5.62
CA ASP A 279 29.16 13.77 5.84
C ASP A 279 28.43 15.01 6.36
N LEU A 280 28.54 15.28 7.66
CA LEU A 280 27.92 16.42 8.33
C LEU A 280 28.84 17.65 8.41
N SER A 281 30.01 17.60 7.78
CA SER A 281 30.99 18.68 7.91
C SER A 281 30.46 19.99 7.31
N GLY A 282 30.48 21.06 8.12
CA GLY A 282 30.04 22.39 7.71
C GLY A 282 28.52 22.57 7.59
N LYS A 283 27.72 21.60 8.02
CA LYS A 283 26.25 21.67 8.05
C LYS A 283 25.76 22.15 9.41
N ASN A 284 24.59 22.80 9.45
CA ASN A 284 23.90 23.09 10.70
C ASN A 284 23.21 21.81 11.20
N THR A 285 23.64 21.29 12.34
CA THR A 285 23.07 20.07 12.96
C THR A 285 22.70 20.32 14.43
N GLU A 286 22.37 21.57 14.76
CA GLU A 286 21.92 21.96 16.10
C GLU A 286 20.76 21.07 16.55
N ASP A 287 20.89 20.43 17.70
CA ASP A 287 19.89 19.56 18.34
C ASP A 287 19.31 18.44 17.44
N MET A 288 20.04 18.03 16.40
CA MET A 288 19.55 17.09 15.39
C MET A 288 19.06 15.75 15.96
N PHE A 289 19.67 15.27 17.06
CA PHE A 289 19.38 13.98 17.71
C PHE A 289 19.06 14.12 19.21
N GLU A 290 18.72 15.33 19.67
CA GLU A 290 18.38 15.55 21.08
C GLU A 290 16.97 14.99 21.41
N ASP A 291 16.74 14.74 22.70
CA ASP A 291 15.43 14.34 23.21
C ASP A 291 14.54 15.57 23.44
N GLU A 292 13.22 15.41 23.31
CA GLU A 292 12.28 16.55 23.44
C GLU A 292 12.32 17.22 24.84
N GLU A 293 12.66 16.46 25.89
CA GLU A 293 12.80 16.98 27.26
C GLU A 293 14.01 17.92 27.46
N SER A 294 15.02 17.90 26.57
CA SER A 294 16.18 18.82 26.62
C SER A 294 16.01 20.07 25.72
N GLY A 295 15.06 20.06 24.78
CA GLY A 295 14.88 21.07 23.74
C GLY A 295 14.05 22.32 24.09
N GLU A 296 13.53 22.46 25.32
CA GLU A 296 12.65 23.60 25.70
C GLU A 296 13.31 25.00 25.52
N GLU A 297 14.64 25.08 25.47
CA GLU A 297 15.36 26.34 25.24
C GLU A 297 15.60 26.69 23.75
N THR A 298 15.76 25.69 22.87
CA THR A 298 16.15 25.85 21.45
C THR A 298 14.97 26.05 20.50
N ILE A 299 13.76 25.63 20.89
CA ILE A 299 12.48 25.84 20.18
C ILE A 299 12.14 27.35 19.98
N LYS A 300 12.91 28.27 20.58
CA LYS A 300 12.72 29.73 20.44
C LYS A 300 13.16 30.29 19.07
N THR A 301 13.91 29.54 18.26
CA THR A 301 14.54 30.05 17.02
C THR A 301 13.56 30.19 15.85
N TYR A 302 12.49 29.39 15.81
CA TYR A 302 11.43 29.46 14.78
C TYR A 302 10.32 30.50 15.08
N LYS A 303 10.46 31.31 16.13
CA LYS A 303 9.51 32.38 16.52
C LYS A 303 9.70 33.72 15.80
N LYS A 304 10.58 33.80 14.79
CA LYS A 304 10.93 35.07 14.12
C LYS A 304 10.62 35.08 12.64
#